data_AF-A0A3D3TDL8-F1
#
_entry.id   AF-A0A3D3TDL8-F1
#
_cell.length_a   1.000
_cell.length_b   1.000
_cell.length_c   1.000
_cell.angle_alpha   90.00
_cell.angle_beta   90.00
_cell.angle_gamma   90.00
#
_symmetry.space_group_name_H-M   'P 1'
#
loop_
_entity.id
_entity.type
_entity.pdbx_description
1 polymer ?
#
loop_
_entity_poly.entity_id
_entity_poly.type
_entity_poly.pdbx_seq_one_letter_code
_entity_poly.pdbx_strand_id
1 'polypeptide(L)'
;MNHNLEIQKILLKVDASSRPEDKINLLKQAIHIADANNDKEWGVDLRLDLIRAEINTPNQTEGFPAFVWILDAYDNDPDLLDEDDFLWQYKWMVEYSIRNPLILPEQVDHILEDYRNRLKRNGYTDHSYYNLLVYRHVFHGRLEEAGEALSKRDETERDGMSDCIPCELGAAVELALLSNQFDEAIVKGHDLITFKSWCSEQPFCAFCDYSYYLEKAGDTRAKDFFEKAEAELSKLDKDKTSHLAQMGQLIDYLNKYDKEKAWKYFEKCAHWDLDASDAESFDFIRYMLPLF
;
A
#
# COMPACT_ATOMS: atom_id res chain seq x y z
N MET A 1 -8.46 34.32 -16.17
CA MET A 1 -7.04 33.89 -16.22
C MET A 1 -7.06 32.48 -16.79
N ASN A 2 -6.06 32.08 -17.58
CA ASN A 2 -6.10 30.76 -18.24
C ASN A 2 -5.98 29.67 -17.17
N HIS A 3 -7.03 28.87 -16.95
CA HIS A 3 -7.09 27.87 -15.88
C HIS A 3 -5.97 26.83 -16.00
N ASN A 4 -5.52 26.51 -17.22
CA ASN A 4 -4.36 25.65 -17.46
C ASN A 4 -3.08 26.22 -16.82
N LEU A 5 -2.87 27.54 -16.90
CA LEU A 5 -1.70 28.18 -16.28
C LEU A 5 -1.82 28.19 -14.75
N GLU A 6 -3.03 28.24 -14.21
CA GLU A 6 -3.27 28.16 -12.77
C GLU A 6 -2.98 26.76 -12.24
N ILE A 7 -3.49 25.72 -12.91
CA ILE A 7 -3.22 24.32 -12.61
C ILE A 7 -1.71 24.05 -12.68
N GLN A 8 -1.03 24.45 -13.77
CA GLN A 8 0.42 24.27 -13.91
C GLN A 8 1.22 24.94 -12.80
N LYS A 9 0.82 26.13 -12.33
CA LYS A 9 1.47 26.79 -11.18
C LYS A 9 1.28 26.01 -9.88
N ILE A 10 0.17 25.31 -9.72
CA ILE A 10 -0.07 24.43 -8.57
C ILE A 10 0.80 23.18 -8.68
N LEU A 11 0.87 22.56 -9.86
CA LEU A 11 1.72 21.38 -10.09
C LEU A 11 3.20 21.65 -9.81
N LEU A 12 3.71 22.83 -10.17
CA LEU A 12 5.07 23.23 -9.78
C LEU A 12 5.28 23.27 -8.26
N LYS A 13 4.22 23.54 -7.47
CA LYS A 13 4.28 23.47 -6.01
C LYS A 13 4.14 22.04 -5.49
N VAL A 14 3.36 21.19 -6.18
CA VAL A 14 3.27 19.76 -5.89
C VAL A 14 4.65 19.12 -6.02
N ASP A 15 5.36 19.39 -7.12
CA ASP A 15 6.71 18.89 -7.38
C ASP A 15 7.74 19.38 -6.37
N ALA A 16 7.57 20.61 -5.88
CA ALA A 16 8.45 21.21 -4.88
C ALA A 16 8.17 20.74 -3.44
N SER A 17 7.01 20.11 -3.19
CA SER A 17 6.66 19.60 -1.88
C SER A 17 7.29 18.22 -1.64
N SER A 18 7.87 18.01 -0.46
CA SER A 18 8.31 16.67 -0.04
C SER A 18 7.19 15.92 0.71
N ARG A 19 6.30 16.65 1.40
CA ARG A 19 5.24 16.07 2.22
C ARG A 19 4.04 15.61 1.38
N PRO A 20 3.62 14.35 1.47
CA PRO A 20 2.46 13.84 0.74
C PRO A 20 1.16 14.60 1.03
N GLU A 21 0.91 15.01 2.28
CA GLU A 21 -0.34 15.69 2.64
C GLU A 21 -0.45 17.07 1.98
N ASP A 22 0.67 17.77 1.85
CA ASP A 22 0.75 19.06 1.16
C ASP A 22 0.49 18.86 -0.35
N LYS A 23 1.00 17.78 -0.95
CA LYS A 23 0.71 17.41 -2.35
C LYS A 23 -0.78 17.15 -2.56
N ILE A 24 -1.40 16.35 -1.69
CA ILE A 24 -2.84 16.05 -1.76
C ILE A 24 -3.67 17.34 -1.69
N ASN A 25 -3.37 18.23 -0.74
CA ASN A 25 -4.09 19.50 -0.60
C ASN A 25 -3.92 20.43 -1.81
N LEU A 26 -2.75 20.44 -2.45
CA LEU A 26 -2.51 21.18 -3.68
C LEU A 26 -3.25 20.56 -4.86
N LEU A 27 -3.22 19.23 -5.01
CA LEU A 27 -3.94 18.51 -6.07
C LEU A 27 -5.45 18.73 -5.96
N LYS A 28 -6.03 18.73 -4.75
CA LYS A 28 -7.44 19.07 -4.53
C LYS A 28 -7.79 20.48 -5.01
N GLN A 29 -6.90 21.46 -4.84
CA GLN A 29 -7.09 22.81 -5.37
C GLN A 29 -7.06 22.83 -6.90
N ALA A 30 -6.13 22.09 -7.52
CA ALA A 30 -6.04 21.97 -8.97
C ALA A 30 -7.29 21.27 -9.54
N ILE A 31 -7.77 20.21 -8.90
CA ILE A 31 -9.00 19.48 -9.26
C ILE A 31 -10.19 20.44 -9.21
N HIS A 32 -10.32 21.25 -8.16
CA HIS A 32 -11.41 22.23 -8.08
C HIS A 32 -11.40 23.22 -9.25
N ILE A 33 -10.21 23.65 -9.70
CA ILE A 33 -10.08 24.52 -10.87
C ILE A 33 -10.48 23.79 -12.16
N ALA A 34 -10.04 22.55 -12.35
CA ALA A 34 -10.40 21.73 -13.50
C ALA A 34 -11.92 21.51 -13.59
N ASP A 35 -12.53 21.09 -12.47
CA ASP A 35 -13.97 20.83 -12.35
C ASP A 35 -14.78 22.11 -12.62
N ALA A 36 -14.37 23.26 -12.06
CA ALA A 36 -15.05 24.54 -12.28
C ALA A 36 -15.03 25.01 -13.75
N ASN A 37 -14.09 24.50 -14.55
CA ASN A 37 -13.96 24.80 -15.98
C ASN A 37 -14.46 23.65 -16.88
N ASN A 38 -14.99 22.57 -16.30
CA ASN A 38 -15.37 21.33 -17.00
C ASN A 38 -14.22 20.73 -17.84
N ASP A 39 -12.99 20.87 -17.36
CA ASP A 39 -11.79 20.35 -18.03
C ASP A 39 -11.56 18.90 -17.61
N LYS A 40 -12.11 17.96 -18.40
CA LYS A 40 -12.07 16.53 -18.07
C LYS A 40 -10.67 15.93 -18.19
N GLU A 41 -9.85 16.39 -19.13
CA GLU A 41 -8.48 15.90 -19.32
C GLU A 41 -7.64 16.19 -18.07
N TRP A 42 -7.63 17.46 -17.61
CA TRP A 42 -7.02 17.79 -16.32
C TRP A 42 -7.70 17.07 -15.15
N GLY A 43 -9.02 16.91 -15.21
CA GLY A 43 -9.79 16.20 -14.19
C GLY A 43 -9.31 14.76 -13.96
N VAL A 44 -8.95 14.05 -15.04
CA VAL A 44 -8.38 12.69 -15.00
C VAL A 44 -6.96 12.72 -14.43
N ASP A 45 -6.06 13.49 -15.04
CA ASP A 45 -4.64 13.49 -14.69
C ASP A 45 -4.42 13.84 -13.21
N LEU A 46 -5.10 14.90 -12.73
CA LEU A 46 -4.96 15.38 -11.36
C LEU A 46 -5.51 14.38 -10.33
N ARG A 47 -6.53 13.60 -10.69
CA ARG A 47 -7.11 12.56 -9.82
C ARG A 47 -6.22 11.32 -9.77
N LEU A 48 -5.61 10.94 -10.89
CA LEU A 48 -4.59 9.89 -10.91
C LEU A 48 -3.37 10.28 -10.05
N ASP A 49 -2.92 11.53 -10.14
CA ASP A 49 -1.84 12.04 -9.30
C ASP A 49 -2.22 12.13 -7.82
N LEU A 50 -3.48 12.45 -7.52
CA LEU A 50 -3.99 12.43 -6.14
C LEU A 50 -3.93 11.02 -5.55
N ILE A 51 -4.36 10.01 -6.30
CA ILE A 51 -4.29 8.60 -5.86
C ILE A 51 -2.83 8.18 -5.63
N ARG A 52 -1.92 8.56 -6.53
CA ARG A 52 -0.46 8.30 -6.40
C ARG A 52 0.18 9.03 -5.21
N ALA A 53 -0.35 10.18 -4.82
CA ALA A 53 0.11 10.89 -3.63
C ALA A 53 -0.40 10.22 -2.36
N GLU A 54 -1.68 9.84 -2.33
CA GLU A 54 -2.33 9.28 -1.14
C GLU A 54 -1.76 7.93 -0.72
N ILE A 55 -1.33 7.07 -1.66
CA ILE A 55 -0.68 5.78 -1.33
C ILE A 55 0.61 5.92 -0.51
N ASN A 56 1.19 7.12 -0.45
CA ASN A 56 2.35 7.42 0.39
C ASN A 56 1.98 7.92 1.80
N THR A 57 0.70 7.87 2.16
CA THR A 57 0.13 8.23 3.47
C THR A 57 -0.63 7.04 4.07
N PRO A 58 -0.89 7.05 5.39
CA PRO A 58 -1.80 6.08 6.01
C PRO A 58 -3.29 6.40 5.77
N ASN A 59 -3.59 7.51 5.09
CA ASN A 59 -4.94 7.95 4.73
C ASN A 59 -5.43 7.21 3.46
N GLN A 60 -6.75 6.99 3.35
CA GLN A 60 -7.43 6.35 2.22
C GLN A 60 -8.80 7.00 1.93
N THR A 61 -8.89 8.33 2.04
CA THR A 61 -10.17 9.06 2.00
C THR A 61 -10.46 9.70 0.64
N GLU A 62 -9.43 10.12 -0.09
CA GLU A 62 -9.57 10.90 -1.32
C GLU A 62 -9.50 10.03 -2.58
N GLY A 63 -8.74 8.92 -2.52
CA GLY A 63 -8.47 8.06 -3.65
C GLY A 63 -9.71 7.35 -4.19
N PHE A 64 -10.58 6.84 -3.32
CA PHE A 64 -11.83 6.20 -3.75
C PHE A 64 -12.76 7.14 -4.52
N PRO A 65 -13.15 8.32 -3.98
CA PRO A 65 -13.94 9.28 -4.73
C PRO A 65 -13.29 9.72 -6.05
N ALA A 66 -11.96 9.92 -6.05
CA ALA A 66 -11.21 10.27 -7.25
C ALA A 66 -11.29 9.16 -8.31
N PHE A 67 -11.14 7.90 -7.89
CA PHE A 67 -11.16 6.76 -8.80
C PHE A 67 -12.57 6.45 -9.33
N VAL A 68 -13.61 6.56 -8.50
CA VAL A 68 -15.01 6.44 -8.95
C VAL A 68 -15.32 7.48 -10.03
N TRP A 69 -14.81 8.71 -9.88
CA TRP A 69 -14.96 9.74 -10.91
C TRP A 69 -14.24 9.37 -12.21
N ILE A 70 -13.02 8.81 -12.14
CA ILE A 70 -12.27 8.36 -13.32
C ILE A 70 -13.02 7.24 -14.04
N LEU A 71 -13.55 6.26 -13.31
CA LEU A 71 -14.36 5.19 -13.89
C LEU A 71 -15.60 5.73 -14.61
N ASP A 72 -16.34 6.64 -13.98
CA ASP A 72 -17.51 7.27 -14.61
C ASP A 72 -17.11 8.11 -15.84
N ALA A 73 -15.98 8.80 -15.78
CA ALA A 73 -15.46 9.56 -16.92
C ALA A 73 -15.11 8.65 -18.10
N TYR A 74 -14.42 7.53 -17.86
CA TYR A 74 -14.10 6.52 -18.87
C TYR A 74 -15.34 5.82 -19.41
N ASP A 75 -16.23 5.33 -18.55
CA ASP A 75 -17.39 4.53 -18.96
C ASP A 75 -18.40 5.38 -19.78
N ASN A 76 -18.44 6.70 -19.56
CA ASN A 76 -19.25 7.63 -20.35
C ASN A 76 -18.56 8.14 -21.63
N ASP A 77 -17.22 8.18 -21.66
CA ASP A 77 -16.42 8.72 -22.76
C ASP A 77 -15.09 7.93 -22.91
N PRO A 78 -15.11 6.73 -23.51
CA PRO A 78 -13.92 5.87 -23.60
C PRO A 78 -12.78 6.46 -24.45
N ASP A 79 -13.04 7.52 -25.22
CA ASP A 79 -12.01 8.21 -26.01
C ASP A 79 -11.21 9.23 -25.15
N LEU A 80 -11.64 9.50 -23.90
CA LEU A 80 -11.01 10.47 -23.00
C LEU A 80 -9.66 9.98 -22.45
N LEU A 81 -9.53 8.69 -22.17
CA LEU A 81 -8.33 8.05 -21.63
C LEU A 81 -8.32 6.56 -21.99
N ASP A 82 -7.14 5.97 -22.09
CA ASP A 82 -7.03 4.52 -22.26
C ASP A 82 -7.40 3.82 -20.94
N GLU A 83 -8.04 2.65 -21.02
CA GLU A 83 -8.32 1.86 -19.82
C GLU A 83 -7.04 1.41 -19.13
N ASP A 84 -6.00 1.13 -19.93
CA ASP A 84 -4.68 0.73 -19.47
C ASP A 84 -4.04 1.78 -18.53
N ASP A 85 -4.31 3.06 -18.76
CA ASP A 85 -3.68 4.18 -18.05
C ASP A 85 -4.03 4.23 -16.54
N PHE A 86 -5.13 3.59 -16.14
CA PHE A 86 -5.61 3.62 -14.74
C PHE A 86 -5.69 2.25 -14.06
N LEU A 87 -5.35 1.14 -14.73
CA LEU A 87 -5.46 -0.20 -14.13
C LEU A 87 -4.59 -0.37 -12.88
N TRP A 88 -3.42 0.28 -12.83
CA TRP A 88 -2.57 0.30 -11.63
C TRP A 88 -3.25 0.98 -10.45
N GLN A 89 -3.89 2.12 -10.68
CA GLN A 89 -4.66 2.82 -9.66
C GLN A 89 -5.89 2.01 -9.26
N TYR A 90 -6.54 1.32 -10.20
CA TYR A 90 -7.64 0.42 -9.88
C TYR A 90 -7.18 -0.69 -8.92
N LYS A 91 -6.05 -1.34 -9.22
CA LYS A 91 -5.47 -2.37 -8.35
C LYS A 91 -5.31 -1.88 -6.91
N TRP A 92 -4.80 -0.67 -6.71
CA TRP A 92 -4.67 -0.06 -5.37
C TRP A 92 -6.03 0.20 -4.72
N MET A 93 -7.03 0.67 -5.48
CA MET A 93 -8.39 0.85 -4.94
C MET A 93 -9.04 -0.49 -4.56
N VAL A 94 -8.77 -1.57 -5.29
CA VAL A 94 -9.22 -2.91 -4.90
C VAL A 94 -8.59 -3.30 -3.55
N GLU A 95 -7.28 -3.08 -3.38
CA GLU A 95 -6.59 -3.33 -2.10
C GLU A 95 -7.19 -2.51 -0.95
N TYR A 96 -7.46 -1.22 -1.17
CA TYR A 96 -8.12 -0.38 -0.16
C TYR A 96 -9.53 -0.87 0.15
N SER A 97 -10.25 -1.41 -0.84
CA SER A 97 -11.62 -1.88 -0.63
C SER A 97 -11.67 -3.07 0.32
N ILE A 98 -10.66 -3.93 0.24
CA ILE A 98 -10.51 -5.11 1.10
C ILE A 98 -10.34 -4.70 2.57
N ARG A 99 -9.66 -3.58 2.83
CA ARG A 99 -9.32 -3.10 4.17
C ARG A 99 -10.29 -2.06 4.71
N ASN A 100 -11.29 -1.66 3.93
CA ASN A 100 -12.24 -0.62 4.31
C ASN A 100 -13.50 -1.22 4.96
N PRO A 101 -13.75 -1.00 6.26
CA PRO A 101 -14.90 -1.58 6.96
C PRO A 101 -16.26 -1.03 6.51
N LEU A 102 -16.28 0.07 5.75
CA LEU A 102 -17.50 0.68 5.21
C LEU A 102 -17.94 0.04 3.88
N ILE A 103 -17.08 -0.77 3.24
CA ILE A 103 -17.40 -1.47 1.99
C ILE A 103 -17.79 -2.90 2.34
N LEU A 104 -19.00 -3.30 1.95
CA LEU A 104 -19.53 -4.62 2.25
C LEU A 104 -18.74 -5.71 1.50
N PRO A 105 -18.59 -6.93 2.06
CA PRO A 105 -17.87 -8.02 1.41
C PRO A 105 -18.34 -8.31 -0.02
N GLU A 106 -19.65 -8.26 -0.27
CA GLU A 106 -20.22 -8.47 -1.60
C GLU A 106 -19.84 -7.35 -2.58
N GLN A 107 -19.68 -6.11 -2.08
CA GLN A 107 -19.21 -4.99 -2.90
C GLN A 107 -17.73 -5.16 -3.25
N VAL A 108 -16.90 -5.63 -2.31
CA VAL A 108 -15.50 -5.99 -2.58
C VAL A 108 -15.41 -7.09 -3.65
N ASP A 109 -16.30 -8.10 -3.61
CA ASP A 109 -16.38 -9.15 -4.63
C ASP A 109 -16.69 -8.57 -6.02
N HIS A 110 -17.63 -7.63 -6.11
CA HIS A 110 -17.96 -6.95 -7.36
C HIS A 110 -16.80 -6.10 -7.90
N ILE A 111 -16.10 -5.38 -7.02
CA ILE A 111 -14.92 -4.57 -7.38
C ILE A 111 -13.78 -5.47 -7.91
N LEU A 112 -13.50 -6.58 -7.23
CA LEU A 112 -12.50 -7.56 -7.65
C LEU A 112 -12.80 -8.18 -9.02
N GLU A 113 -14.05 -8.56 -9.27
CA GLU A 113 -14.44 -9.16 -10.53
C GLU A 113 -14.48 -8.14 -11.67
N ASP A 114 -14.89 -6.89 -11.41
CA ASP A 114 -14.80 -5.83 -12.41
C ASP A 114 -13.34 -5.57 -12.80
N TYR A 115 -12.44 -5.42 -11.82
CA TYR A 115 -11.00 -5.30 -12.06
C TYR A 115 -10.46 -6.46 -12.92
N ARG A 116 -10.82 -7.71 -12.59
CA ARG A 116 -10.44 -8.90 -13.37
C ARG A 116 -10.93 -8.84 -14.82
N ASN A 117 -12.15 -8.36 -15.03
CA ASN A 117 -12.69 -8.19 -16.38
C ASN A 117 -11.97 -7.08 -17.15
N ARG A 118 -11.59 -5.98 -16.50
CA ARG A 118 -10.76 -4.92 -17.12
C ARG A 118 -9.37 -5.44 -17.49
N LEU A 119 -8.71 -6.24 -16.64
CA LEU A 119 -7.44 -6.90 -16.96
C LEU A 119 -7.53 -7.69 -18.27
N LYS A 120 -8.53 -8.58 -18.38
CA LYS A 120 -8.72 -9.43 -19.57
C LYS A 120 -9.01 -8.63 -20.84
N ARG A 121 -9.80 -7.55 -20.73
CA ARG A 121 -10.10 -6.66 -21.86
C ARG A 121 -8.85 -5.98 -22.40
N ASN A 122 -7.87 -5.71 -21.54
CA ASN A 122 -6.59 -5.10 -21.91
C ASN A 122 -5.47 -6.12 -22.17
N GLY A 123 -5.81 -7.42 -22.25
CA GLY A 123 -4.85 -8.46 -22.61
C GLY A 123 -3.90 -8.90 -21.49
N TYR A 124 -4.19 -8.53 -20.24
CA TYR A 124 -3.46 -9.01 -19.07
C TYR A 124 -3.98 -10.37 -18.59
N THR A 125 -3.12 -11.05 -17.86
CA THR A 125 -3.39 -12.30 -17.14
C THR A 125 -4.11 -12.02 -15.81
N ASP A 126 -4.57 -13.08 -15.15
CA ASP A 126 -5.15 -12.99 -13.80
C ASP A 126 -4.08 -12.92 -12.68
N HIS A 127 -2.79 -12.76 -12.99
CA HIS A 127 -1.71 -12.81 -12.00
C HIS A 127 -1.92 -11.79 -10.88
N SER A 128 -2.16 -10.53 -11.24
CA SER A 128 -2.39 -9.45 -10.26
C SER A 128 -3.70 -9.62 -9.49
N TYR A 129 -4.72 -10.21 -10.10
CA TYR A 129 -5.98 -10.58 -9.43
C TYR A 129 -5.75 -11.63 -8.34
N TYR A 130 -4.98 -12.68 -8.63
CA TYR A 130 -4.63 -13.68 -7.61
C TYR A 130 -3.77 -13.08 -6.50
N ASN A 131 -2.88 -12.12 -6.81
CA ASN A 131 -2.13 -11.41 -5.77
C ASN A 131 -3.05 -10.61 -4.82
N LEU A 132 -4.07 -9.93 -5.34
CA LEU A 132 -5.09 -9.26 -4.51
C LEU A 132 -5.89 -10.23 -3.64
N LEU A 133 -6.16 -11.45 -4.14
CA LEU A 133 -6.79 -12.49 -3.32
C LEU A 133 -5.88 -12.97 -2.19
N VAL A 134 -4.56 -13.06 -2.40
CA VAL A 134 -3.60 -13.33 -1.30
C VAL A 134 -3.76 -12.28 -0.20
N TYR A 135 -3.68 -10.99 -0.54
CA TYR A 135 -3.84 -9.91 0.43
C TYR A 135 -5.18 -9.95 1.16
N ARG A 136 -6.28 -10.19 0.41
CA ARG A 136 -7.61 -10.34 1.01
C ARG A 136 -7.67 -11.47 2.01
N HIS A 137 -7.16 -12.64 1.66
CA HIS A 137 -7.24 -13.80 2.53
C HIS A 137 -6.34 -13.66 3.75
N VAL A 138 -5.14 -13.12 3.58
CA VAL A 138 -4.23 -12.76 4.68
C VAL A 138 -4.89 -11.78 5.65
N PHE A 139 -5.46 -10.68 5.15
CA PHE A 139 -6.11 -9.67 5.99
C PHE A 139 -7.28 -10.23 6.82
N HIS A 140 -8.04 -11.18 6.25
CA HIS A 140 -9.14 -11.85 6.95
C HIS A 140 -8.72 -13.07 7.79
N GLY A 141 -7.42 -13.38 7.88
CA GLY A 141 -6.91 -14.54 8.61
C GLY A 141 -7.23 -15.91 7.99
N ARG A 142 -7.57 -15.94 6.70
CA ARG A 142 -7.93 -17.14 5.92
C ARG A 142 -6.69 -17.72 5.24
N LEU A 143 -5.79 -18.29 6.05
CA LEU A 143 -4.43 -18.64 5.59
C LEU A 143 -4.40 -19.80 4.58
N GLU A 144 -5.34 -20.74 4.66
CA GLU A 144 -5.44 -21.84 3.68
C GLU A 144 -5.82 -21.29 2.30
N GLU A 145 -6.87 -20.48 2.24
CA GLU A 145 -7.31 -19.82 1.01
C GLU A 145 -6.24 -18.85 0.45
N ALA A 146 -5.48 -18.18 1.33
CA ALA A 146 -4.34 -17.37 0.92
C ALA A 146 -3.26 -18.23 0.22
N GLY A 147 -2.98 -19.44 0.73
CA GLY A 147 -2.05 -20.38 0.11
C GLY A 147 -2.53 -20.90 -1.24
N GLU A 148 -3.82 -21.15 -1.40
CA GLU A 148 -4.42 -21.51 -2.69
C GLU A 148 -4.31 -20.36 -3.70
N ALA A 149 -4.63 -19.13 -3.28
CA ALA A 149 -4.50 -17.94 -4.12
C ALA A 149 -3.04 -17.69 -4.52
N LEU A 150 -2.11 -17.87 -3.59
CA LEU A 150 -0.67 -17.76 -3.84
C LEU A 150 -0.20 -18.77 -4.89
N SER A 151 -0.65 -20.02 -4.78
CA SER A 151 -0.33 -21.07 -5.76
C SER A 151 -0.86 -20.72 -7.16
N LYS A 152 -2.11 -20.24 -7.26
CA LYS A 152 -2.70 -19.78 -8.53
C LYS A 152 -1.96 -18.59 -9.12
N ARG A 153 -1.54 -17.64 -8.29
CA ARG A 153 -0.70 -16.50 -8.72
C ARG A 153 0.60 -16.99 -9.33
N ASP A 154 1.31 -17.87 -8.62
CA ASP A 154 2.63 -18.35 -9.04
C ASP A 154 2.56 -19.28 -10.28
N GLU A 155 1.42 -19.94 -10.52
CA GLU A 155 1.13 -20.69 -11.74
C GLU A 155 0.71 -19.80 -12.93
N THR A 156 0.28 -18.57 -12.66
CA THR A 156 -0.15 -17.62 -13.70
C THR A 156 1.05 -16.79 -14.18
N GLU A 157 1.21 -16.65 -15.50
CA GLU A 157 2.29 -15.87 -16.09
C GLU A 157 2.27 -14.41 -15.60
N ARG A 158 3.44 -13.86 -15.30
CA ARG A 158 3.60 -12.45 -14.90
C ARG A 158 3.46 -11.53 -16.11
N ASP A 159 2.92 -10.34 -15.91
CA ASP A 159 2.73 -9.35 -16.96
C ASP A 159 2.94 -7.90 -16.44
N GLY A 160 2.49 -6.90 -17.21
CA GLY A 160 2.61 -5.48 -16.86
C GLY A 160 1.82 -5.05 -15.62
N MET A 161 0.95 -5.91 -15.08
CA MET A 161 0.16 -5.67 -13.87
C MET A 161 0.67 -6.45 -12.65
N SER A 162 1.69 -7.28 -12.81
CA SER A 162 2.40 -7.94 -11.70
C SER A 162 3.14 -6.93 -10.84
N ASP A 163 3.10 -7.11 -9.52
CA ASP A 163 3.91 -6.29 -8.61
C ASP A 163 5.39 -6.61 -8.81
N CYS A 164 6.29 -5.74 -8.35
CA CYS A 164 7.70 -6.07 -8.43
C CYS A 164 8.00 -7.38 -7.65
N ILE A 165 8.99 -8.15 -8.12
CA ILE A 165 9.35 -9.46 -7.52
C ILE A 165 9.52 -9.38 -5.99
N PRO A 166 10.23 -8.38 -5.42
CA PRO A 166 10.28 -8.21 -3.98
C PRO A 166 8.91 -8.19 -3.31
N CYS A 167 7.96 -7.38 -3.80
CA CYS A 167 6.63 -7.22 -3.20
C CYS A 167 5.88 -8.55 -3.13
N GLU A 168 5.88 -9.32 -4.22
CA GLU A 168 5.24 -10.64 -4.26
C GLU A 168 5.93 -11.68 -3.36
N LEU A 169 7.25 -11.61 -3.22
CA LEU A 169 8.00 -12.43 -2.25
C LEU A 169 7.61 -12.08 -0.82
N GLY A 170 7.46 -10.79 -0.49
CA GLY A 170 7.07 -10.40 0.86
C GLY A 170 5.63 -10.82 1.20
N ALA A 171 4.70 -10.85 0.25
CA ALA A 171 3.38 -11.45 0.47
C ALA A 171 3.48 -12.95 0.82
N ALA A 172 4.37 -13.68 0.15
CA ALA A 172 4.63 -15.10 0.46
C ALA A 172 5.33 -15.31 1.81
N VAL A 173 6.20 -14.37 2.20
CA VAL A 173 6.85 -14.33 3.53
C VAL A 173 5.81 -14.08 4.61
N GLU A 174 4.96 -13.07 4.45
CA GLU A 174 3.92 -12.71 5.41
C GLU A 174 2.98 -13.90 5.68
N LEU A 175 2.51 -14.57 4.62
CA LEU A 175 1.69 -15.77 4.74
C LEU A 175 2.38 -16.88 5.56
N ALA A 176 3.67 -17.14 5.29
CA ALA A 176 4.43 -18.14 6.02
C ALA A 176 4.64 -17.75 7.49
N LEU A 177 4.89 -16.47 7.78
CA LEU A 177 5.03 -15.95 9.15
C LEU A 177 3.71 -16.10 9.93
N LEU A 178 2.58 -15.70 9.35
CA LEU A 178 1.26 -15.86 9.94
C LEU A 178 0.88 -17.33 10.16
N SER A 179 1.38 -18.23 9.31
CA SER A 179 1.21 -19.67 9.43
C SER A 179 2.17 -20.31 10.44
N ASN A 180 2.99 -19.53 11.15
CA ASN A 180 4.06 -19.97 12.05
C ASN A 180 5.12 -20.88 11.38
N GLN A 181 5.27 -20.78 10.06
CA GLN A 181 6.25 -21.52 9.27
C GLN A 181 7.54 -20.69 9.12
N PHE A 182 8.18 -20.37 10.25
CA PHE A 182 9.27 -19.38 10.30
C PHE A 182 10.49 -19.74 9.44
N ASP A 183 10.88 -21.01 9.41
CA ASP A 183 12.01 -21.45 8.58
C ASP A 183 11.67 -21.36 7.08
N GLU A 184 10.43 -21.69 6.72
CA GLU A 184 9.94 -21.56 5.35
C GLU A 184 9.86 -20.08 4.94
N ALA A 185 9.39 -19.19 5.83
CA ALA A 185 9.38 -17.76 5.60
C ALA A 185 10.79 -17.27 5.21
N ILE A 186 11.80 -17.61 6.02
CA ILE A 186 13.21 -17.23 5.76
C ILE A 186 13.71 -17.77 4.42
N VAL A 187 13.32 -19.00 4.04
CA VAL A 187 13.68 -19.59 2.74
C VAL A 187 13.03 -18.81 1.60
N LYS A 188 11.71 -18.54 1.68
CA LYS A 188 10.98 -17.75 0.66
C LYS A 188 11.52 -16.32 0.54
N GLY A 189 11.88 -15.71 1.67
CA GLY A 189 12.46 -14.37 1.73
C GLY A 189 13.95 -14.30 1.45
N HIS A 190 14.62 -15.39 1.06
CA HIS A 190 16.08 -15.41 0.92
C HIS A 190 16.61 -14.30 0.00
N ASP A 191 15.93 -14.04 -1.12
CA ASP A 191 16.37 -13.02 -2.09
C ASP A 191 16.13 -11.59 -1.59
N LEU A 192 15.13 -11.37 -0.72
CA LEU A 192 14.94 -10.11 0.02
C LEU A 192 16.06 -9.93 1.05
N ILE A 193 16.37 -10.98 1.82
CA ILE A 193 17.39 -10.98 2.89
C ILE A 193 18.80 -10.76 2.33
N THR A 194 19.08 -11.31 1.14
CA THR A 194 20.37 -11.22 0.47
C THR A 194 20.45 -10.09 -0.55
N PHE A 195 19.41 -9.26 -0.66
CA PHE A 195 19.34 -8.10 -1.56
C PHE A 195 19.63 -8.44 -3.03
N LYS A 196 19.19 -9.62 -3.49
CA LYS A 196 19.36 -10.04 -4.90
C LYS A 196 18.31 -9.43 -5.83
N SER A 197 17.24 -8.86 -5.26
CA SER A 197 16.21 -8.09 -5.96
C SER A 197 16.01 -6.74 -5.27
N TRP A 198 15.64 -5.72 -6.03
CA TRP A 198 15.56 -4.35 -5.54
C TRP A 198 14.12 -3.83 -5.51
N CYS A 199 13.71 -3.34 -4.36
CA CYS A 199 12.53 -2.52 -4.12
C CYS A 199 12.89 -1.56 -2.99
N SER A 200 12.47 -0.30 -3.08
CA SER A 200 12.76 0.71 -2.07
C SER A 200 12.06 0.47 -0.73
N GLU A 201 11.01 -0.36 -0.71
CA GLU A 201 10.08 -0.45 0.43
C GLU A 201 10.05 -1.85 1.02
N GLN A 202 9.97 -2.86 0.16
CA GLN A 202 9.67 -4.20 0.63
C GLN A 202 10.69 -4.83 1.59
N PRO A 203 12.01 -4.59 1.46
CA PRO A 203 12.96 -5.05 2.47
C PRO A 203 12.62 -4.53 3.87
N PHE A 204 12.22 -3.26 4.00
CA PHE A 204 11.83 -2.69 5.29
C PHE A 204 10.60 -3.39 5.87
N CYS A 205 9.52 -3.50 5.09
CA CYS A 205 8.28 -4.15 5.53
C CYS A 205 8.53 -5.61 5.96
N ALA A 206 9.20 -6.39 5.11
CA ALA A 206 9.49 -7.80 5.41
C ALA A 206 10.34 -7.97 6.67
N PHE A 207 11.35 -7.13 6.89
CA PHE A 207 12.19 -7.21 8.09
C PHE A 207 11.44 -6.81 9.37
N CYS A 208 10.52 -5.85 9.29
CA CYS A 208 9.62 -5.55 10.41
C CYS A 208 8.72 -6.74 10.74
N ASP A 209 8.13 -7.40 9.74
CA ASP A 209 7.31 -8.60 9.94
C ASP A 209 8.10 -9.75 10.57
N TYR A 210 9.30 -10.06 10.04
CA TYR A 210 10.17 -11.06 10.63
C TYR A 210 10.47 -10.74 12.09
N SER A 211 10.90 -9.52 12.38
CA SER A 211 11.20 -9.08 13.75
C SER A 211 10.01 -9.30 14.67
N TYR A 212 8.83 -8.87 14.25
CA TYR A 212 7.61 -8.95 15.05
C TYR A 212 7.18 -10.40 15.30
N TYR A 213 6.95 -11.20 14.25
CA TYR A 213 6.40 -12.55 14.41
C TYR A 213 7.39 -13.51 15.10
N LEU A 214 8.70 -13.39 14.80
CA LEU A 214 9.72 -14.19 15.48
C LEU A 214 9.82 -13.82 16.96
N GLU A 215 9.71 -12.54 17.33
CA GLU A 215 9.73 -12.09 18.72
C GLU A 215 8.55 -12.68 19.50
N LYS A 216 7.34 -12.63 18.92
CA LYS A 216 6.13 -13.22 19.53
C LYS A 216 6.24 -14.73 19.71
N ALA A 217 6.99 -15.41 18.84
CA ALA A 217 7.29 -16.83 18.97
C ALA A 217 8.45 -17.15 19.95
N GLY A 218 9.12 -16.13 20.50
CA GLY A 218 10.30 -16.31 21.36
C GLY A 218 11.56 -16.73 20.62
N ASP A 219 11.62 -16.53 19.30
CA ASP A 219 12.75 -16.87 18.45
C ASP A 219 13.80 -15.75 18.47
N THR A 220 15.04 -16.10 18.81
CA THR A 220 16.12 -15.12 18.97
C THR A 220 16.56 -14.47 17.66
N ARG A 221 16.24 -15.07 16.51
CA ARG A 221 16.52 -14.50 15.18
C ARG A 221 15.80 -13.17 14.96
N ALA A 222 14.74 -12.88 15.72
CA ALA A 222 14.03 -11.60 15.69
C ALA A 222 14.97 -10.40 15.77
N LYS A 223 16.03 -10.48 16.60
CA LYS A 223 17.00 -9.41 16.77
C LYS A 223 17.73 -9.06 15.46
N ASP A 224 18.16 -10.07 14.70
CA ASP A 224 18.90 -9.85 13.46
C ASP A 224 18.02 -9.15 12.41
N PHE A 225 16.72 -9.49 12.38
CA PHE A 225 15.76 -8.84 11.50
C PHE A 225 15.38 -7.44 11.97
N PHE A 226 15.29 -7.20 13.27
CA PHE A 226 15.13 -5.87 13.82
C PHE A 226 16.27 -4.94 13.37
N GLU A 227 17.53 -5.37 13.53
CA GLU A 227 18.70 -4.58 13.11
C GLU A 227 18.69 -4.27 11.60
N LYS A 228 18.21 -5.22 10.77
CA LYS A 228 18.02 -5.02 9.33
C LYS A 228 16.90 -4.02 9.03
N ALA A 229 15.76 -4.13 9.71
CA ALA A 229 14.64 -3.20 9.55
C ALA A 229 15.06 -1.77 9.91
N GLU A 230 15.85 -1.58 10.97
CA GLU A 230 16.40 -0.26 11.31
C GLU A 230 17.34 0.30 10.24
N ALA A 231 18.17 -0.57 9.64
CA ALA A 231 19.05 -0.18 8.56
C ALA A 231 18.26 0.26 7.32
N GLU A 232 17.16 -0.41 6.97
CA GLU A 232 16.29 0.01 5.86
C GLU A 232 15.49 1.27 6.19
N LEU A 233 14.97 1.42 7.41
CA LEU A 233 14.27 2.63 7.86
C LEU A 233 15.12 3.89 7.65
N SER A 234 16.44 3.79 7.83
CA SER A 234 17.36 4.92 7.64
C SER A 234 17.49 5.39 6.19
N LYS A 235 17.08 4.56 5.22
CA LYS A 235 17.15 4.82 3.77
C LYS A 235 15.82 5.32 3.20
N LEU A 236 14.72 5.11 3.91
CA LEU A 236 13.39 5.58 3.50
C LEU A 236 13.31 7.10 3.54
N ASP A 237 12.43 7.65 2.70
CA ASP A 237 12.10 9.07 2.76
C ASP A 237 11.51 9.39 4.15
N LYS A 238 12.03 10.44 4.79
CA LYS A 238 11.64 10.84 6.14
C LYS A 238 10.23 11.42 6.17
N ASP A 239 9.77 11.93 5.03
CA ASP A 239 8.44 12.53 4.89
C ASP A 239 7.38 11.50 4.43
N LYS A 240 7.78 10.24 4.20
CA LYS A 240 6.85 9.17 3.85
C LYS A 240 6.20 8.58 5.10
N THR A 241 4.87 8.69 5.18
CA THR A 241 4.10 8.36 6.39
C THR A 241 3.31 7.05 6.28
N SER A 242 3.23 6.42 5.09
CA SER A 242 2.48 5.17 4.86
C SER A 242 3.02 3.92 5.59
N HIS A 243 4.14 4.01 6.29
CA HIS A 243 4.75 2.89 7.02
C HIS A 243 4.35 2.86 8.51
N LEU A 244 3.14 3.32 8.82
CA LEU A 244 2.66 3.47 10.19
C LEU A 244 2.59 2.13 10.93
N ALA A 245 2.04 1.09 10.31
CA ALA A 245 1.99 -0.26 10.87
C ALA A 245 3.39 -0.82 11.20
N GLN A 246 4.36 -0.68 10.28
CA GLN A 246 5.74 -1.15 10.48
C GLN A 246 6.46 -0.38 11.59
N MET A 247 6.20 0.92 11.73
CA MET A 247 6.70 1.69 12.87
C MET A 247 6.13 1.13 14.18
N GLY A 248 4.85 0.77 14.22
CA GLY A 248 4.23 0.09 15.37
C GLY A 248 4.95 -1.21 15.74
N GLN A 249 5.27 -2.06 14.75
CA GLN A 249 6.00 -3.31 14.97
C GLN A 249 7.40 -3.08 15.57
N LEU A 250 8.14 -2.08 15.07
CA LEU A 250 9.46 -1.73 15.64
C LEU A 250 9.34 -1.21 17.06
N ILE A 251 8.32 -0.41 17.35
CA ILE A 251 8.07 0.13 18.68
C ILE A 251 7.70 -0.99 19.67
N ASP A 252 6.87 -1.96 19.26
CA ASP A 252 6.54 -3.14 20.07
C ASP A 252 7.81 -3.92 20.48
N TYR A 253 8.70 -4.19 19.51
CA TYR A 253 10.00 -4.81 19.80
C TYR A 253 10.81 -3.94 20.77
N LEU A 254 10.98 -2.65 20.48
CA LEU A 254 11.75 -1.73 21.30
C LEU A 254 11.20 -1.59 22.72
N ASN A 255 9.88 -1.63 22.93
CA ASN A 255 9.30 -1.56 24.28
C ASN A 255 9.84 -2.65 25.22
N LYS A 256 10.18 -3.82 24.68
CA LYS A 256 10.76 -4.93 25.44
C LYS A 256 12.27 -4.80 25.66
N TYR A 257 13.00 -4.26 24.69
CA TYR A 257 14.47 -4.31 24.66
C TYR A 257 15.17 -2.96 24.86
N ASP A 258 14.55 -1.85 24.49
CA ASP A 258 15.05 -0.47 24.62
C ASP A 258 13.88 0.55 24.65
N LYS A 259 13.34 0.77 25.85
CA LYS A 259 12.18 1.66 26.06
C LYS A 259 12.45 3.12 25.68
N GLU A 260 13.67 3.61 25.85
CA GLU A 260 13.98 5.01 25.52
C GLU A 260 13.88 5.22 24.01
N LYS A 261 14.40 4.26 23.23
CA LYS A 261 14.31 4.30 21.78
C LYS A 261 12.88 4.06 21.28
N ALA A 262 12.09 3.23 21.96
CA ALA A 262 10.66 3.05 21.68
C ALA A 262 9.91 4.40 21.72
N TRP A 263 10.11 5.21 22.77
CA TRP A 263 9.49 6.53 22.88
C TRP A 263 9.92 7.49 21.77
N LYS A 264 11.19 7.48 21.37
CA LYS A 264 11.67 8.30 20.23
C LYS A 264 10.99 7.92 18.91
N TYR A 265 10.74 6.62 18.69
CA TYR A 265 10.07 6.15 17.48
C TYR A 265 8.58 6.51 17.51
N PHE A 266 7.96 6.37 18.68
CA PHE A 266 6.58 6.82 18.89
C PHE A 266 6.42 8.32 18.63
N GLU A 267 7.25 9.18 19.23
CA GLU A 267 7.21 10.63 18.99
C GLU A 267 7.37 10.98 17.51
N LYS A 268 8.17 10.21 16.77
CA LYS A 268 8.36 10.39 15.33
C LYS A 268 7.09 10.08 14.54
N CYS A 269 6.37 9.00 14.83
CA CYS A 269 5.26 8.52 14.00
C CYS A 269 3.86 8.78 14.59
N ALA A 270 3.73 9.23 15.84
CA ALA A 270 2.43 9.37 16.51
C ALA A 270 1.45 10.29 15.76
N HIS A 271 1.97 11.30 15.07
CA HIS A 271 1.14 12.23 14.30
C HIS A 271 0.71 11.69 12.93
N TRP A 272 1.25 10.55 12.47
CA TRP A 272 0.86 9.92 11.20
C TRP A 272 -0.48 9.21 11.31
N ASP A 273 -0.88 8.79 12.52
CA ASP A 273 -2.19 8.19 12.78
C ASP A 273 -3.33 9.22 12.69
N LEU A 274 -3.02 10.51 12.72
CA LEU A 274 -4.01 11.56 12.49
C LEU A 274 -4.51 11.44 11.04
N ASP A 275 -5.80 11.16 10.88
CA ASP A 275 -6.48 10.93 9.59
C ASP A 275 -6.05 9.64 8.86
N ALA A 276 -5.42 8.69 9.58
CA ALA A 276 -5.18 7.35 9.05
C ALA A 276 -6.51 6.60 8.85
N SER A 277 -6.51 5.66 7.91
CA SER A 277 -7.66 4.77 7.69
C SER A 277 -7.89 3.87 8.90
N ASP A 278 -9.14 3.42 9.10
CA ASP A 278 -9.51 2.54 10.23
C ASP A 278 -8.61 1.31 10.35
N ALA A 279 -8.21 0.70 9.22
CA ALA A 279 -7.33 -0.46 9.20
C ALA A 279 -5.90 -0.12 9.63
N GLU A 280 -5.32 0.97 9.11
CA GLU A 280 -3.98 1.43 9.50
C GLU A 280 -3.93 1.80 10.99
N SER A 281 -4.93 2.56 11.47
CA SER A 281 -5.05 2.91 12.89
C SER A 281 -5.23 1.67 13.76
N PHE A 282 -6.05 0.71 13.34
CA PHE A 282 -6.23 -0.55 14.07
C PHE A 282 -4.91 -1.32 14.20
N ASP A 283 -4.17 -1.50 13.09
CA ASP A 283 -2.90 -2.21 13.11
C ASP A 283 -1.85 -1.48 13.97
N PHE A 284 -1.73 -0.17 13.82
CA PHE A 284 -0.82 0.64 14.62
C PHE A 284 -1.14 0.52 16.11
N ILE A 285 -2.39 0.76 16.51
CA ILE A 285 -2.82 0.66 17.91
C ILE A 285 -2.60 -0.76 18.45
N ARG A 286 -2.90 -1.80 17.65
CA ARG A 286 -2.68 -3.20 18.04
C ARG A 286 -1.23 -3.47 18.41
N TYR A 287 -0.26 -2.97 17.64
CA TYR A 287 1.15 -3.12 17.96
C TYR A 287 1.57 -2.27 19.16
N MET A 288 0.91 -1.15 19.39
CA MET A 288 1.21 -0.21 20.47
C MET A 288 0.59 -0.60 21.82
N LEU A 289 -0.40 -1.50 21.87
CA LEU A 289 -1.06 -1.93 23.11
C LEU A 289 -0.09 -2.30 24.25
N PRO A 290 1.04 -3.02 24.02
CA PRO A 290 1.97 -3.38 25.09
C PRO A 290 2.74 -2.21 25.71
N LEU A 291 2.70 -1.00 25.13
CA LEU A 291 3.33 0.19 25.69
C LEU A 291 2.57 0.79 26.87
N PHE A 292 1.28 0.48 27.01
CA PHE A 292 0.38 1.01 28.04
C PHE A 292 0.00 -0.07 29.06
#